data_AF-A0AAW3MVT4-F1
#
_entry.id   AF-A0AAW3MVT4-F1
#
_cell.length_a   1.000
_cell.length_b   1.000
_cell.length_c   1.000
_cell.angle_alpha   90.00
_cell.angle_beta   90.00
_cell.angle_gamma   90.00
#
_symmetry.space_group_name_H-M   'P 1'
#
loop_
_entity.id
_entity.type
_entity.pdbx_description
1 polymer ?
#
loop_
_entity_poly.entity_id
_entity_poly.type
_entity_poly.pdbx_seq_one_letter_code
_entity_poly.pdbx_strand_id
1 'polypeptide(L)'
;MKMKINVFLKNLGIADHPGLRVELKRSGYQDYTFGCRVLYGRPTVKDLAHELAHAAQFGPRNFRYRAFEHGFDFRLRKVLLLGQYYSEPRTHQATRRELETFAYQAHLMELAGVVFCRDKLFLHAASLLTRFMADWHCVPGNSAAERRAWCVEQANAFYARRKPETVLRRLKGWLDETEKHLVAQGDSTYGGGIQ
;
A
#
# COMPACT_ATOMS: atom_id res chain seq x y z
N MET A 1 -6.69 -3.09 24.25
CA MET A 1 -5.58 -4.02 23.94
C MET A 1 -5.20 -3.85 22.47
N LYS A 2 -3.91 -3.71 22.11
CA LYS A 2 -3.48 -3.62 20.69
C LYS A 2 -3.55 -5.01 20.05
N MET A 3 -4.19 -5.13 18.89
CA MET A 3 -4.27 -6.38 18.14
C MET A 3 -2.88 -6.85 17.70
N LYS A 4 -2.62 -8.15 17.77
CA LYS A 4 -1.38 -8.78 17.28
C LYS A 4 -1.48 -9.04 15.77
N ILE A 5 -0.36 -8.98 15.06
CA ILE A 5 -0.29 -9.20 13.60
C ILE A 5 -0.84 -10.57 13.19
N ASN A 6 -0.51 -11.64 13.91
CA ASN A 6 -1.01 -12.97 13.61
C ASN A 6 -2.55 -13.08 13.74
N VAL A 7 -3.13 -12.42 14.75
CA VAL A 7 -4.59 -12.35 14.93
C VAL A 7 -5.23 -11.56 13.78
N PHE A 8 -4.62 -10.44 13.39
CA PHE A 8 -5.07 -9.64 12.25
C PHE A 8 -5.11 -10.46 10.95
N LEU A 9 -4.04 -11.18 10.62
CA LEU A 9 -3.95 -12.04 9.43
C LEU A 9 -4.94 -13.21 9.47
N LYS A 10 -5.14 -13.81 10.65
CA LYS A 10 -6.11 -14.89 10.85
C LYS A 10 -7.54 -14.40 10.63
N ASN A 11 -7.89 -13.23 11.16
CA ASN A 11 -9.23 -12.65 11.01
C ASN A 11 -9.53 -12.27 9.56
N LEU A 12 -8.52 -11.90 8.76
CA LEU A 12 -8.67 -11.71 7.31
C LEU A 12 -8.77 -13.04 6.53
N GLY A 13 -8.51 -14.18 7.16
CA GLY A 13 -8.51 -15.49 6.51
C GLY A 13 -7.43 -15.61 5.44
N ILE A 14 -6.24 -15.04 5.70
CA ILE A 14 -5.07 -15.10 4.81
C ILE A 14 -3.79 -15.59 5.50
N ALA A 15 -3.84 -15.88 6.80
CA ALA A 15 -2.65 -16.26 7.58
C ALA A 15 -1.87 -17.44 6.98
N ASP A 16 -2.59 -18.40 6.38
CA ASP A 16 -2.01 -19.62 5.81
C ASP A 16 -1.94 -19.57 4.27
N HIS A 17 -2.10 -18.38 3.66
CA HIS A 17 -2.05 -18.24 2.20
C HIS A 17 -0.61 -18.44 1.68
N PRO A 18 -0.34 -19.30 0.69
CA PRO A 18 1.04 -19.59 0.25
C PRO A 18 1.79 -18.37 -0.33
N GLY A 19 1.07 -17.44 -0.96
CA GLY A 19 1.60 -16.16 -1.43
C GLY A 19 1.82 -15.10 -0.35
N LEU A 20 1.47 -15.36 0.92
CA LEU A 20 1.69 -14.41 2.01
C LEU A 20 3.06 -14.62 2.67
N ARG A 21 3.92 -13.61 2.57
CA ARG A 21 5.20 -13.54 3.28
C ARG A 21 5.28 -12.23 4.04
N VAL A 22 5.58 -12.28 5.33
CA VAL A 22 5.64 -11.10 6.21
C VAL A 22 6.96 -11.06 6.96
N GLU A 23 7.66 -9.94 6.89
CA GLU A 23 8.91 -9.73 7.63
C GLU A 23 8.85 -8.46 8.50
N LEU A 24 8.94 -8.66 9.81
CA LEU A 24 8.73 -7.59 10.80
C LEU A 24 9.84 -6.52 10.82
N LYS A 25 11.02 -6.84 10.28
CA LYS A 25 12.19 -5.95 10.28
C LYS A 25 12.33 -5.14 9.00
N ARG A 26 11.68 -5.57 7.92
CA ARG A 26 11.69 -4.96 6.59
C ARG A 26 10.65 -3.85 6.50
N SER A 27 10.94 -2.86 5.66
CA SER A 27 10.04 -1.75 5.32
C SER A 27 9.45 -1.95 3.93
N GLY A 28 8.17 -1.60 3.75
CA GLY A 28 7.54 -1.67 2.43
C GLY A 28 7.36 -3.09 1.90
N TYR A 29 6.89 -3.20 0.66
CA TYR A 29 6.80 -4.47 -0.06
C TYR A 29 8.02 -4.66 -0.97
N GLN A 30 8.80 -5.73 -0.75
CA GLN A 30 10.03 -6.05 -1.49
C GLN A 30 10.16 -7.57 -1.61
N ASP A 31 10.68 -8.07 -2.73
CA ASP A 31 10.87 -9.52 -3.00
C ASP A 31 9.66 -10.36 -2.60
N TYR A 32 8.47 -9.90 -3.02
CA TYR A 32 7.21 -10.55 -2.72
C TYR A 32 6.87 -10.69 -1.22
N THR A 33 7.50 -9.88 -0.36
CA THR A 33 7.39 -9.93 1.09
C THR A 33 6.91 -8.59 1.65
N PHE A 34 5.88 -8.65 2.51
CA PHE A 34 5.32 -7.49 3.20
C PHE A 34 6.16 -7.14 4.42
N GLY A 35 6.80 -5.98 4.38
CA GLY A 35 7.48 -5.38 5.53
C GLY A 35 6.50 -4.67 6.46
N CYS A 36 6.72 -4.77 7.77
CA CYS A 36 5.87 -4.14 8.78
C CYS A 36 6.53 -2.92 9.44
N ARG A 37 7.71 -2.49 8.99
CA ARG A 37 8.49 -1.45 9.66
C ARG A 37 8.44 -0.12 8.92
N VAL A 38 8.03 0.93 9.62
CA VAL A 38 8.17 2.31 9.17
C VAL A 38 9.33 2.95 9.94
N LEU A 39 10.41 3.31 9.23
CA LEU A 39 11.62 3.91 9.80
C LEU A 39 12.20 3.05 10.96
N TYR A 40 12.43 3.67 12.12
CA TYR A 40 12.98 3.02 13.32
C TYR A 40 11.91 2.48 14.28
N GLY A 41 10.62 2.59 13.92
CA GLY A 41 9.50 2.19 14.78
C GLY A 41 9.38 0.69 15.03
N ARG A 42 8.59 0.32 16.05
CA ARG A 42 8.15 -1.07 16.26
C ARG A 42 7.06 -1.41 15.22
N PRO A 43 7.08 -2.61 14.63
CA PRO A 43 6.09 -3.02 13.65
C PRO A 43 4.69 -3.03 14.25
N THR A 44 3.71 -2.48 13.54
CA THR A 44 2.31 -2.45 13.98
C THR A 44 1.37 -3.07 12.96
N VAL A 45 0.18 -3.47 13.42
CA VAL A 45 -0.93 -3.90 12.53
C VAL A 45 -1.27 -2.80 11.51
N LYS A 46 -1.16 -1.53 11.90
CA LYS A 46 -1.46 -0.40 11.01
C LYS A 46 -0.48 -0.35 9.83
N ASP A 47 0.80 -0.60 10.09
CA ASP A 47 1.85 -0.57 9.06
C ASP A 47 1.67 -1.75 8.08
N LEU A 48 1.48 -2.96 8.61
CA LEU A 48 1.18 -4.13 7.77
C LEU A 48 -0.11 -3.96 6.96
N ALA A 49 -1.17 -3.42 7.59
CA ALA A 49 -2.43 -3.17 6.90
C ALA A 49 -2.27 -2.17 5.74
N HIS A 50 -1.35 -1.21 5.86
CA HIS A 50 -1.04 -0.26 4.78
C HIS A 50 -0.37 -0.95 3.59
N GLU A 51 0.62 -1.82 3.84
CA GLU A 51 1.28 -2.57 2.76
C GLU A 51 0.34 -3.57 2.07
N LEU A 52 -0.49 -4.28 2.85
CA LEU A 52 -1.54 -5.14 2.28
C LEU A 52 -2.61 -4.33 1.53
N ALA A 53 -2.89 -3.10 1.97
CA ALA A 53 -3.81 -2.21 1.28
C ALA A 53 -3.29 -1.81 -0.11
N HIS A 54 -1.98 -1.63 -0.28
CA HIS A 54 -1.41 -1.47 -1.62
C HIS A 54 -1.66 -2.69 -2.49
N ALA A 55 -1.36 -3.89 -2.01
CA ALA A 55 -1.64 -5.13 -2.77
C ALA A 55 -3.12 -5.22 -3.18
N ALA A 56 -4.04 -4.93 -2.26
CA ALA A 56 -5.48 -4.89 -2.54
C ALA A 56 -5.87 -3.78 -3.53
N GLN A 57 -5.26 -2.61 -3.44
CA GLN A 57 -5.49 -1.48 -4.35
C GLN A 57 -5.09 -1.84 -5.77
N PHE A 58 -3.89 -2.40 -5.98
CA PHE A 58 -3.47 -2.84 -7.30
C PHE A 58 -4.32 -4.01 -7.80
N GLY A 59 -4.55 -5.00 -6.95
CA GLY A 59 -5.26 -6.24 -7.26
C GLY A 59 -4.53 -7.13 -8.28
N PRO A 60 -5.06 -8.33 -8.56
CA PRO A 60 -4.37 -9.34 -9.39
C PRO A 60 -4.02 -8.84 -10.79
N ARG A 61 -4.92 -8.07 -11.42
CA ARG A 61 -4.72 -7.56 -12.79
C ARG A 61 -3.51 -6.64 -12.94
N ASN A 62 -3.09 -5.99 -11.86
CA ASN A 62 -1.94 -5.10 -11.86
C ASN A 62 -0.76 -5.66 -11.06
N PHE A 63 -0.75 -6.97 -10.79
CA PHE A 63 0.30 -7.65 -10.03
C PHE A 63 1.70 -7.30 -10.52
N ARG A 64 1.93 -7.49 -11.82
CA ARG A 64 3.23 -7.21 -12.46
C ARG A 64 3.70 -5.78 -12.25
N TYR A 65 2.81 -4.79 -12.21
CA TYR A 65 3.22 -3.39 -12.07
C TYR A 65 3.83 -3.09 -10.70
N ARG A 66 3.33 -3.69 -9.63
CA ARG A 66 3.80 -3.44 -8.24
C ARG A 66 4.79 -4.48 -7.71
N ALA A 67 4.89 -5.64 -8.34
CA ALA A 67 5.85 -6.68 -8.02
C ALA A 67 7.33 -6.36 -8.37
N PHE A 68 7.58 -5.45 -9.32
CA PHE A 68 8.97 -5.05 -9.63
C PHE A 68 9.58 -4.24 -8.47
N GLU A 69 10.91 -4.32 -8.29
CA GLU A 69 11.66 -3.68 -7.20
C GLU A 69 11.51 -2.14 -7.16
N HIS A 70 11.07 -1.55 -8.27
CA HIS A 70 10.69 -0.14 -8.40
C HIS A 70 9.21 0.04 -8.75
N GLY A 71 8.37 -0.91 -8.34
CA GLY A 71 7.00 -1.19 -8.78
C GLY A 71 5.96 -0.09 -8.55
N PHE A 72 6.39 1.13 -8.24
CA PHE A 72 5.76 2.34 -8.73
C PHE A 72 6.73 3.50 -8.40
N ASP A 73 7.75 3.72 -9.22
CA ASP A 73 8.26 5.09 -9.34
C ASP A 73 7.11 5.84 -10.02
N PHE A 74 6.43 6.74 -9.30
CA PHE A 74 5.61 7.72 -10.00
C PHE A 74 6.60 8.40 -10.91
N ARG A 75 6.59 8.06 -12.22
CA ARG A 75 7.52 8.60 -13.21
C ARG A 75 7.19 10.09 -13.38
N LEU A 76 7.54 10.85 -12.36
CA LEU A 76 7.46 12.29 -12.33
C LEU A 76 8.56 12.75 -13.26
N ARG A 77 8.20 13.65 -14.17
CA ARG A 77 9.19 14.33 -14.99
C ARG A 77 10.24 14.90 -14.03
N LYS A 78 11.52 14.57 -14.26
CA LYS A 78 12.60 15.19 -13.50
C LYS A 78 13.12 16.38 -14.29
N VAL A 79 13.40 17.47 -13.59
CA VAL A 79 14.03 18.66 -14.15
C VAL A 79 15.39 18.84 -13.50
N LEU A 80 16.41 19.18 -14.30
CA LEU A 80 17.75 19.48 -13.81
C LEU A 80 17.81 20.96 -13.44
N LEU A 81 17.99 21.27 -12.16
CA LEU A 81 18.17 22.63 -11.64
C LEU A 81 19.47 22.66 -10.84
N LEU A 82 20.38 23.58 -11.17
CA LEU A 82 21.65 23.76 -10.45
C LEU A 82 22.46 22.45 -10.29
N GLY A 83 22.45 21.59 -11.31
CA GLY A 83 23.16 20.31 -11.29
C GLY A 83 22.48 19.19 -10.50
N GLN A 84 21.28 19.41 -9.95
CA GLN A 84 20.50 18.41 -9.21
C GLN A 84 19.17 18.10 -9.92
N TYR A 85 18.76 16.84 -9.90
CA TYR A 85 17.47 16.42 -10.44
C TYR A 85 16.36 16.55 -9.40
N TYR A 86 15.30 17.29 -9.75
CA TYR A 86 14.10 17.44 -8.94
C TYR A 86 12.89 16.85 -9.64
N SER A 87 11.99 16.24 -8.88
CA SER A 87 10.68 15.82 -9.41
C SER A 87 9.81 17.05 -9.69
N GLU A 88 9.25 17.11 -10.90
CA GLU A 88 8.30 18.12 -11.35
C GLU A 88 6.91 17.47 -11.48
N PRO A 89 6.16 17.37 -10.37
CA PRO A 89 4.80 16.86 -10.42
C PRO A 89 3.88 17.83 -11.17
N ARG A 90 3.11 17.30 -12.12
CA ARG A 90 2.11 18.07 -12.88
C ARG A 90 0.68 17.82 -12.41
N THR A 91 0.48 16.80 -11.58
CA THR A 91 -0.84 16.34 -11.13
C THR A 91 -0.72 15.80 -9.71
N HIS A 92 -1.83 15.71 -9.00
CA HIS A 92 -1.93 15.11 -7.66
C HIS A 92 -2.26 13.60 -7.68
N GLN A 93 -1.86 12.89 -8.74
CA GLN A 93 -2.21 11.47 -8.94
C GLN A 93 -1.58 10.56 -7.89
N ALA A 94 -0.34 10.84 -7.46
CA ALA A 94 0.33 10.05 -6.45
C ALA A 94 -0.35 10.23 -5.09
N THR A 95 -0.62 11.49 -4.71
CA THR A 95 -1.40 11.80 -3.50
C THR A 95 -2.77 11.12 -3.51
N ARG A 96 -3.51 11.17 -4.63
CA ARG A 96 -4.81 10.49 -4.74
C ARG A 96 -4.71 8.99 -4.56
N ARG A 97 -3.68 8.37 -5.13
CA ARG A 97 -3.45 6.94 -4.99
C ARG A 97 -3.15 6.56 -3.56
N GLU A 98 -2.35 7.33 -2.83
CA GLU A 98 -2.11 7.04 -1.41
C GLU A 98 -3.38 7.20 -0.56
N LEU A 99 -4.20 8.22 -0.82
CA LEU A 99 -5.49 8.37 -0.15
C LEU A 99 -6.41 7.18 -0.41
N GLU A 100 -6.40 6.67 -1.64
CA GLU A 100 -7.09 5.45 -1.99
C GLU A 100 -6.53 4.24 -1.22
N THR A 101 -5.21 4.09 -1.07
CA THR A 101 -4.59 3.06 -0.23
C THR A 101 -5.09 3.14 1.22
N PHE A 102 -5.16 4.33 1.81
CA PHE A 102 -5.71 4.50 3.17
C PHE A 102 -7.17 4.05 3.28
N ALA A 103 -7.98 4.23 2.23
CA ALA A 103 -9.34 3.70 2.20
C ALA A 103 -9.36 2.16 2.16
N TYR A 104 -8.48 1.52 1.39
CA TYR A 104 -8.30 0.06 1.42
C TYR A 104 -7.84 -0.43 2.82
N GLN A 105 -6.90 0.30 3.44
CA GLN A 105 -6.40 0.01 4.77
C GLN A 105 -7.53 0.04 5.82
N ALA A 106 -8.41 1.03 5.77
CA ALA A 106 -9.56 1.12 6.66
C ALA A 106 -10.47 -0.12 6.55
N HIS A 107 -10.82 -0.53 5.32
CA HIS A 107 -11.62 -1.73 5.07
C HIS A 107 -10.95 -3.00 5.63
N LEU A 108 -9.64 -3.18 5.41
CA LEU A 108 -8.90 -4.34 5.95
C LEU A 108 -8.86 -4.34 7.49
N MET A 109 -8.68 -3.17 8.09
CA MET A 109 -8.69 -3.03 9.55
C MET A 109 -10.07 -3.36 10.14
N GLU A 110 -11.16 -2.89 9.51
CA GLU A 110 -12.53 -3.20 9.93
C GLU A 110 -12.86 -4.69 9.79
N LEU A 111 -12.52 -5.29 8.64
CA LEU A 111 -12.71 -6.73 8.39
C LEU A 111 -11.97 -7.60 9.41
N ALA A 112 -10.77 -7.18 9.82
CA ALA A 112 -9.99 -7.90 10.81
C ALA A 112 -10.48 -7.65 12.26
N GLY A 113 -11.45 -6.76 12.49
CA GLY A 113 -11.95 -6.40 13.82
C GLY A 113 -11.02 -5.47 14.60
N VAL A 114 -10.18 -4.68 13.92
CA VAL A 114 -9.33 -3.67 14.57
C VAL A 114 -10.21 -2.51 15.04
N VAL A 115 -10.10 -2.15 16.32
CA VAL A 115 -10.77 -0.95 16.86
C VAL A 115 -9.95 0.29 16.52
N PHE A 116 -10.48 1.17 15.68
CA PHE A 116 -9.88 2.46 15.34
C PHE A 116 -10.94 3.52 15.03
N CYS A 117 -10.52 4.79 14.96
CA CYS A 117 -11.35 5.89 14.50
C CYS A 117 -10.97 6.23 13.05
N ARG A 118 -11.89 6.01 12.11
CA ARG A 118 -11.68 6.25 10.67
C ARG A 118 -11.32 7.71 10.37
N ASP A 119 -12.00 8.65 11.00
CA ASP A 119 -11.72 10.09 10.80
C ASP A 119 -10.29 10.44 11.23
N LYS A 120 -9.85 9.90 12.37
CA LYS A 120 -8.45 10.07 12.83
C LYS A 120 -7.46 9.41 11.87
N LEU A 121 -7.80 8.27 11.27
CA LEU A 121 -6.96 7.63 10.25
C LEU A 121 -6.82 8.52 9.00
N PHE A 122 -7.92 9.08 8.49
CA PHE A 122 -7.89 9.91 7.28
C PHE A 122 -7.28 11.29 7.51
N LEU A 123 -7.50 11.91 8.68
CA LEU A 123 -6.78 13.12 9.08
C LEU A 123 -5.27 12.89 9.18
N HIS A 124 -4.88 11.74 9.72
CA HIS A 124 -3.48 11.35 9.79
C HIS A 124 -2.90 11.11 8.39
N ALA A 125 -3.63 10.44 7.50
CA ALA A 125 -3.24 10.27 6.10
C ALA A 125 -2.99 11.63 5.44
N ALA A 126 -3.94 12.56 5.49
CA ALA A 126 -3.78 13.91 4.94
C ALA A 126 -2.55 14.64 5.50
N SER A 127 -2.23 14.42 6.78
CA SER A 127 -1.05 15.00 7.42
C SER A 127 0.27 14.36 6.96
N LEU A 128 0.29 13.06 6.68
CA LEU A 128 1.47 12.39 6.12
C LEU A 128 1.77 12.88 4.71
N LEU A 129 0.73 13.03 3.88
CA LEU A 129 0.91 13.39 2.47
C LEU A 129 1.51 14.79 2.30
N THR A 130 1.30 15.70 3.27
CA THR A 130 1.95 17.02 3.23
C THR A 130 3.47 16.97 3.37
N ARG A 131 4.02 15.86 3.89
CA ARG A 131 5.45 15.72 4.18
C ARG A 131 6.16 14.79 3.20
N PHE A 132 5.45 13.77 2.72
CA PHE A 132 6.07 12.67 1.99
C PHE A 132 5.70 12.62 0.51
N MET A 133 4.69 13.39 0.06
CA MET A 133 4.30 13.40 -1.35
C MET A 133 4.89 14.60 -2.09
N ALA A 134 5.72 14.31 -3.10
CA ALA A 134 6.27 15.34 -3.97
C ALA A 134 5.17 16.15 -4.68
N ASP A 135 4.05 15.50 -5.03
CA ASP A 135 2.92 16.13 -5.71
C ASP A 135 1.92 16.84 -4.79
N TRP A 136 2.25 17.01 -3.51
CA TRP A 136 1.42 17.74 -2.55
C TRP A 136 1.08 19.15 -3.03
N HIS A 137 1.99 19.81 -3.74
CA HIS A 137 1.76 21.16 -4.26
C HIS A 137 0.67 21.23 -5.32
N CYS A 138 0.37 20.11 -5.99
CA CYS A 138 -0.69 20.00 -6.99
C CYS A 138 -2.07 19.66 -6.39
N VAL A 139 -2.15 19.42 -5.08
CA VAL A 139 -3.42 19.12 -4.40
C VAL A 139 -4.34 20.34 -4.43
N PRO A 140 -5.63 20.19 -4.79
CA PRO A 140 -6.58 21.31 -4.80
C PRO A 140 -6.71 22.01 -3.45
N GLY A 141 -6.70 23.35 -3.48
CA GLY A 141 -6.83 24.21 -2.31
C GLY A 141 -5.79 25.33 -2.28
N ASN A 142 -6.21 26.49 -1.79
CA ASN A 142 -5.40 27.71 -1.69
C ASN A 142 -4.58 27.77 -0.39
N SER A 143 -4.87 26.88 0.56
CA SER A 143 -4.13 26.78 1.82
C SER A 143 -3.82 25.32 2.18
N ALA A 144 -2.85 25.12 3.07
CA ALA A 144 -2.54 23.78 3.59
C ALA A 144 -3.75 23.14 4.31
N ALA A 145 -4.59 23.96 4.95
CA ALA A 145 -5.82 23.50 5.60
C ALA A 145 -6.85 23.01 4.58
N GLU A 146 -7.10 23.78 3.51
CA GLU A 146 -8.01 23.39 2.42
C GLU A 146 -7.55 22.13 1.70
N ARG A 147 -6.25 22.01 1.41
CA ARG A 147 -5.68 20.81 0.77
C ARG A 147 -5.85 19.57 1.64
N ARG A 148 -5.65 19.70 2.96
CA ARG A 148 -5.90 18.60 3.91
C ARG A 148 -7.38 18.23 3.96
N ALA A 149 -8.27 19.22 3.98
CA ALA A 149 -9.71 18.97 3.94
C ALA A 149 -10.11 18.21 2.66
N TRP A 150 -9.59 18.63 1.51
CA TRP A 150 -9.76 17.92 0.24
C TRP A 150 -9.24 16.47 0.31
N CYS A 151 -8.05 16.25 0.89
CA CYS A 151 -7.52 14.89 1.07
C CYS A 151 -8.44 14.00 1.92
N VAL A 152 -8.97 14.52 3.03
CA VAL A 152 -9.90 13.78 3.88
C VAL A 152 -11.20 13.46 3.14
N GLU A 153 -11.73 14.42 2.38
CA GLU A 153 -12.90 14.22 1.53
C GLU A 153 -12.66 13.11 0.50
N GLN A 154 -11.52 13.14 -0.20
CA GLN A 154 -11.16 12.10 -1.17
C GLN A 154 -11.01 10.72 -0.52
N ALA A 155 -10.34 10.62 0.64
CA ALA A 155 -10.21 9.35 1.37
C ALA A 155 -11.59 8.78 1.75
N ASN A 156 -12.50 9.62 2.25
CA ASN A 156 -13.88 9.23 2.53
C ASN A 156 -14.62 8.77 1.27
N ALA A 157 -14.50 9.50 0.15
CA ALA A 157 -15.11 9.12 -1.11
C ALA A 157 -14.58 7.78 -1.64
N PHE A 158 -13.26 7.53 -1.55
CA PHE A 158 -12.66 6.26 -1.94
C PHE A 158 -13.10 5.10 -1.05
N TYR A 159 -13.29 5.35 0.24
CA TYR A 159 -13.79 4.37 1.17
C TYR A 159 -15.26 4.02 0.87
N ALA A 160 -16.13 5.02 0.70
CA ALA A 160 -17.55 4.83 0.44
C ALA A 160 -17.86 4.12 -0.89
N ARG A 161 -17.00 4.29 -1.90
CA ARG A 161 -17.15 3.65 -3.22
C ARG A 161 -16.86 2.14 -3.21
N ARG A 162 -16.34 1.59 -2.10
CA ARG A 162 -15.88 0.21 -2.03
C ARG A 162 -16.63 -0.59 -1.00
N LYS A 163 -16.93 -1.83 -1.37
CA LYS A 163 -17.42 -2.85 -0.45
C LYS A 163 -16.23 -3.57 0.19
N PRO A 164 -16.25 -3.82 1.52
CA PRO A 164 -15.18 -4.54 2.21
C PRO A 164 -14.82 -5.88 1.54
N GLU A 165 -15.81 -6.64 1.07
CA GLU A 165 -15.62 -7.95 0.45
C GLU A 165 -14.84 -7.83 -0.87
N THR A 166 -15.03 -6.72 -1.59
CA THR A 166 -14.26 -6.43 -2.82
C THR A 166 -12.81 -6.15 -2.50
N VAL A 167 -12.53 -5.44 -1.40
CA VAL A 167 -11.16 -5.19 -0.93
C VAL A 167 -10.46 -6.51 -0.59
N LEU A 168 -11.11 -7.37 0.20
CA LEU A 168 -10.54 -8.66 0.59
C LEU A 168 -10.33 -9.60 -0.61
N ARG A 169 -11.31 -9.68 -1.53
CA ARG A 169 -11.19 -10.48 -2.76
C ARG A 169 -10.00 -10.04 -3.61
N ARG A 170 -9.77 -8.73 -3.73
CA ARG A 170 -8.62 -8.19 -4.48
C ARG A 170 -7.29 -8.52 -3.82
N LEU A 171 -7.23 -8.48 -2.48
CA LEU A 171 -6.03 -8.89 -1.74
C LEU A 171 -5.74 -10.37 -1.95
N LYS A 172 -6.74 -11.26 -1.80
CA LYS A 172 -6.57 -12.70 -2.04
C LYS A 172 -6.10 -12.98 -3.46
N GLY A 173 -6.73 -12.36 -4.46
CA GLY A 173 -6.27 -12.48 -5.84
C GLY A 173 -4.82 -12.00 -6.06
N TRP A 174 -4.36 -10.96 -5.34
CA TRP A 174 -2.95 -10.57 -5.38
C TRP A 174 -2.03 -11.65 -4.80
N LEU A 175 -2.43 -12.28 -3.69
CA LEU A 175 -1.68 -13.36 -3.07
C LEU A 175 -1.65 -14.61 -3.97
N ASP A 176 -2.74 -14.93 -4.67
CA ASP A 176 -2.79 -16.01 -5.68
C ASP A 176 -1.76 -15.76 -6.80
N GLU A 177 -1.67 -14.52 -7.31
CA GLU A 177 -0.66 -14.16 -8.32
C GLU A 177 0.77 -14.22 -7.77
N THR A 178 0.95 -13.87 -6.50
CA THR A 178 2.24 -13.97 -5.81
C THR A 178 2.67 -15.44 -5.70
N GLU A 179 1.76 -16.33 -5.30
CA GLU A 179 2.01 -17.77 -5.24
C GLU A 179 2.42 -18.35 -6.60
N LYS A 180 1.63 -18.07 -7.65
CA LYS A 180 1.94 -18.52 -9.02
C LYS A 180 3.34 -18.07 -9.45
N HIS A 181 3.70 -16.83 -9.15
CA HIS A 181 5.00 -16.28 -9.50
C HIS A 181 6.14 -17.01 -8.78
N LEU A 182 5.99 -17.25 -7.48
CA LEU A 182 6.99 -17.92 -6.66
C LEU A 182 7.20 -19.38 -7.07
N VAL A 183 6.12 -20.09 -7.42
CA VAL A 183 6.19 -21.45 -7.96
C VAL A 183 6.92 -21.46 -9.30
N ALA A 184 6.57 -20.57 -10.22
CA ALA A 184 7.23 -20.47 -11.53
C ALA A 184 8.74 -20.13 -11.43
N GLN A 185 9.15 -19.35 -10.43
CA GLN A 185 10.56 -19.09 -10.16
C GLN A 185 11.27 -20.30 -9.54
N GLY A 186 10.58 -21.06 -8.68
CA GLY A 186 11.09 -22.29 -8.07
C GLY A 186 11.32 -23.43 -9.07
N ASP A 187 10.54 -23.49 -10.15
CA ASP A 187 10.73 -24.46 -11.25
C ASP A 187 11.87 -24.08 -12.22
N SER A 188 12.34 -22.83 -12.18
CA SER A 188 13.42 -22.34 -13.08
C SER A 188 14.84 -22.70 -12.63
N THR A 189 15.01 -23.24 -11.41
CA THR A 189 16.32 -23.66 -10.86
C THR A 189 16.63 -25.14 -11.05
N TYR A 190 15.75 -25.93 -11.67
CA TYR A 190 15.93 -27.37 -11.93
C TYR A 190 15.81 -27.74 -13.43
N GLY A 191 16.24 -26.85 -14.33
CA GLY A 191 16.24 -27.09 -15.79
C GLY A 191 17.64 -27.23 -16.43
N GLY A 192 18.71 -27.22 -15.65
CA GLY A 192 20.10 -27.36 -16.13
C GLY A 192 20.60 -28.79 -16.01
N GLY A 193 19.92 -29.74 -16.67
CA GLY A 193 20.43 -31.09 -16.84
C GLY A 193 21.70 -31.05 -17.69
N ILE A 194 22.82 -31.45 -17.09
CA ILE A 194 24.01 -31.88 -17.83
C ILE A 194 23.62 -33.18 -18.55
N GLN A 195 23.64 -33.15 -19.88
CA GLN A 195 24.04 -34.28 -20.71
C GLN A 195 25.30 -33.88 -21.46
#